data_AF-A0AAU9TKX3-F1
#
_entry.id   AF-A0AAU9TKX3-F1
#
_cell.length_a   1.000
_cell.length_b   1.000
_cell.length_c   1.000
_cell.angle_alpha   90.00
_cell.angle_beta   90.00
_cell.angle_gamma   90.00
#
_symmetry.space_group_name_H-M   'P 1'
#
loop_
_entity.id
_entity.type
_entity.pdbx_description
1 polymer ?
#
loop_
_entity_poly.entity_id
_entity_poly.type
_entity_poly.pdbx_seq_one_letter_code
_entity_poly.pdbx_strand_id
1 'polypeptide(L)'
;MFKPTLNIDVMKLLQNKDKVTKILQFFKEHPRVWNRNHPHYRNLIVQREIYESLVLKIGLEQSNFSIQLVFKAWEEMLASYKHEKKKKHQMESSGREYRPSIWYYDLMSFVDSSEEEPVASTSASGQCGNLEDSLYTQLQSETEKQSSSSISSKKNKVATKIVIYVDFV
;
A
#
# COMPACT_ATOMS: atom_id res chain seq x y z
N MET A 1 5.16 -2.67 -17.47
CA MET A 1 4.16 -1.65 -17.88
C MET A 1 3.41 -1.22 -16.62
N PHE A 2 3.64 0.00 -16.12
CA PHE A 2 2.93 0.51 -14.93
C PHE A 2 1.44 0.66 -15.26
N LYS A 3 0.54 0.15 -14.41
CA LYS A 3 -0.90 0.31 -14.61
C LYS A 3 -1.31 1.72 -14.14
N PRO A 4 -1.68 2.65 -15.05
CA PRO A 4 -1.99 4.04 -14.69
C PRO A 4 -3.17 4.18 -13.72
N THR A 5 -4.03 3.16 -13.63
CA THR A 5 -5.20 3.13 -12.73
C THR A 5 -4.81 3.11 -11.25
N LEU A 6 -3.72 2.42 -10.89
CA LEU A 6 -3.33 2.27 -9.48
C LEU A 6 -2.93 3.61 -8.86
N ASN A 7 -2.30 4.51 -9.63
CA ASN A 7 -1.91 5.83 -9.14
C ASN A 7 -3.14 6.70 -8.80
N ILE A 8 -4.16 6.69 -9.66
CA ILE A 8 -5.41 7.44 -9.44
C ILE A 8 -6.12 6.94 -8.17
N ASP A 9 -6.16 5.62 -7.97
CA ASP A 9 -6.80 5.04 -6.79
C ASP A 9 -6.03 5.33 -5.50
N VAL A 10 -4.70 5.37 -5.54
CA VAL A 10 -3.87 5.82 -4.41
C VAL A 10 -4.22 7.27 -4.05
N MET A 11 -4.27 8.17 -5.03
CA MET A 11 -4.61 9.58 -4.78
C MET A 11 -6.01 9.74 -4.18
N LYS A 12 -7.01 8.97 -4.67
CA LYS A 12 -8.36 8.94 -4.09
C LYS A 12 -8.36 8.42 -2.65
N LEU A 13 -7.57 7.39 -2.35
CA LEU A 13 -7.45 6.86 -1.00
C LEU A 13 -6.86 7.90 -0.05
N LEU A 14 -5.81 8.62 -0.47
CA LEU A 14 -5.15 9.67 0.33
C LEU A 14 -6.03 10.91 0.56
N GLN A 15 -7.02 11.16 -0.31
CA GLN A 15 -8.02 12.20 -0.10
C GLN A 15 -9.08 11.82 0.94
N ASN A 16 -9.28 10.52 1.20
CA ASN A 16 -10.24 10.05 2.19
C ASN A 16 -9.65 10.07 3.60
N LYS A 17 -9.94 11.15 4.34
CA LYS A 17 -9.39 11.37 5.68
C LYS A 17 -9.69 10.23 6.66
N ASP A 18 -10.90 9.67 6.66
CA ASP A 18 -11.27 8.58 7.56
C ASP A 18 -10.40 7.33 7.30
N LYS A 19 -10.24 6.95 6.03
CA LYS A 19 -9.39 5.80 5.66
C LYS A 19 -7.93 6.06 6.00
N VAL A 20 -7.40 7.24 5.70
CA VAL A 20 -6.01 7.61 6.02
C VAL A 20 -5.77 7.60 7.53
N THR A 21 -6.68 8.15 8.34
CA THR A 21 -6.58 8.11 9.80
C THR A 21 -6.55 6.68 10.32
N LYS A 22 -7.40 5.79 9.78
CA LYS A 22 -7.40 4.36 10.14
C LYS A 22 -6.10 3.66 9.76
N ILE A 23 -5.54 3.96 8.58
CA ILE A 23 -4.22 3.44 8.15
C ILE A 23 -3.13 3.87 9.14
N LEU A 24 -3.08 5.16 9.49
CA LEU A 24 -2.08 5.71 10.39
C LEU A 24 -2.16 5.12 11.80
N GLN A 25 -3.35 5.06 12.37
CA GLN A 25 -3.57 4.45 13.69
C GLN A 25 -3.14 2.98 13.68
N PHE A 26 -3.52 2.25 12.63
CA PHE A 26 -3.20 0.84 12.51
C PHE A 26 -1.68 0.61 12.39
N PHE A 27 -0.97 1.34 11.53
CA PHE A 27 0.49 1.17 11.44
C PHE A 27 1.26 1.67 12.65
N LYS A 28 0.74 2.68 13.37
CA LYS A 28 1.28 3.06 14.67
C LYS A 28 1.25 1.90 15.67
N GLU A 29 0.19 1.09 15.66
CA GLU A 29 0.04 -0.13 16.49
C GLU A 29 0.89 -1.31 15.98
N HIS A 30 1.37 -1.25 14.73
CA HIS A 30 2.14 -2.33 14.10
C HIS A 30 3.53 -1.86 13.63
N PRO A 31 4.47 -1.56 14.54
CA PRO A 31 5.83 -1.10 14.20
C PRO A 31 6.57 -1.99 13.21
N ARG A 32 6.26 -3.29 13.20
CA ARG A 32 6.87 -4.27 12.29
C ARG A 32 6.69 -3.98 10.79
N VAL A 33 5.78 -3.08 10.41
CA VAL A 33 5.59 -2.67 9.01
C VAL A 33 6.60 -1.61 8.58
N TRP A 34 7.05 -0.74 9.48
CA TRP A 34 7.84 0.45 9.13
C TRP A 34 9.15 0.59 9.91
N ASN A 35 9.25 -0.03 11.09
CA ASN A 35 10.45 -0.05 11.91
C ASN A 35 11.37 -1.19 11.46
N ARG A 36 12.49 -0.82 10.84
CA ARG A 36 13.51 -1.74 10.32
C ARG A 36 14.22 -2.55 11.42
N ASN A 37 14.22 -2.04 12.65
CA ASN A 37 14.84 -2.69 13.81
C ASN A 37 13.91 -3.72 14.45
N HIS A 38 12.65 -3.79 14.03
CA HIS A 38 11.70 -4.76 14.58
C HIS A 38 12.05 -6.20 14.14
N PRO A 39 12.06 -7.20 15.04
CA PRO A 39 12.46 -8.58 14.72
C PRO A 39 11.67 -9.20 13.56
N HIS A 40 10.39 -8.85 13.46
CA HIS A 40 9.49 -9.32 12.41
C HIS A 40 9.41 -8.42 11.18
N TYR A 41 10.24 -7.37 11.06
CA TYR A 41 10.25 -6.51 9.87
C TYR A 41 10.43 -7.35 8.62
N ARG A 42 11.40 -8.28 8.62
CA ARG A 42 11.74 -9.12 7.46
C ARG A 42 10.77 -10.27 7.16
N ASN A 43 9.73 -10.45 7.96
CA ASN A 43 8.79 -11.55 7.79
C ASN A 43 7.65 -11.15 6.83
N LEU A 44 7.76 -11.58 5.58
CA LEU A 44 6.78 -11.27 4.52
C LEU A 44 5.38 -11.83 4.80
N ILE A 45 5.28 -12.99 5.46
CA ILE A 45 3.99 -13.60 5.82
C ILE A 45 3.27 -12.71 6.82
N VAL A 46 3.98 -12.32 7.89
CA VAL A 46 3.44 -11.43 8.92
C VAL A 46 3.10 -10.06 8.34
N GLN A 47 3.94 -9.51 7.46
CA GLN A 47 3.62 -8.26 6.79
C GLN A 47 2.33 -8.36 5.98
N ARG A 48 2.18 -9.41 5.17
CA ARG A 48 0.97 -9.64 4.38
C ARG A 48 -0.29 -9.71 5.24
N GLU A 49 -0.27 -10.51 6.31
CA GLU A 49 -1.42 -10.65 7.23
C GLU A 49 -1.86 -9.31 7.81
N ILE A 50 -0.90 -8.43 8.12
CA ILE A 50 -1.16 -7.08 8.61
C ILE A 50 -1.84 -6.23 7.54
N TYR A 51 -1.34 -6.25 6.30
CA TYR A 51 -1.98 -5.52 5.20
C TYR A 51 -3.38 -6.06 4.86
N GLU A 52 -3.56 -7.38 4.88
CA GLU A 52 -4.88 -8.03 4.70
C GLU A 52 -5.86 -7.59 5.77
N SER A 53 -5.44 -7.61 7.04
CA SER A 53 -6.23 -7.13 8.17
C SER A 53 -6.61 -5.64 8.02
N LEU A 54 -5.67 -4.82 7.53
CA LEU A 54 -5.92 -3.40 7.29
C LEU A 54 -6.94 -3.18 6.17
N VAL A 55 -6.82 -3.91 5.06
CA VAL A 55 -7.77 -3.86 3.93
C VAL A 55 -9.20 -4.11 4.40
N LEU A 56 -9.40 -5.12 5.25
CA LEU A 56 -10.70 -5.41 5.85
C LEU A 56 -11.18 -4.25 6.73
N LYS A 57 -10.30 -3.69 7.57
CA LYS A 57 -10.62 -2.60 8.50
C LYS A 57 -11.06 -1.30 7.80
N ILE A 58 -10.57 -1.03 6.59
CA ILE A 58 -10.88 0.18 5.81
C ILE A 58 -11.87 -0.05 4.66
N GLY A 59 -12.45 -1.26 4.57
CA GLY A 59 -13.49 -1.61 3.59
C GLY A 59 -12.99 -1.55 2.15
N LEU A 60 -11.85 -2.20 1.86
CA LEU A 60 -11.28 -2.30 0.51
C LEU A 60 -11.29 -3.73 -0.06
N GLU A 61 -11.97 -4.68 0.60
CA GLU A 61 -11.95 -6.09 0.25
C GLU A 61 -12.51 -6.40 -1.16
N GLN A 62 -13.36 -5.54 -1.69
CA GLN A 62 -13.92 -5.68 -3.05
C GLN A 62 -12.94 -5.25 -4.16
N SER A 63 -11.77 -4.68 -3.81
CA SER A 63 -10.78 -4.23 -4.79
C SER A 63 -9.79 -5.34 -5.13
N ASN A 64 -9.61 -5.60 -6.42
CA ASN A 64 -8.63 -6.56 -6.95
C ASN A 64 -7.17 -6.23 -6.60
N PHE A 65 -6.89 -5.01 -6.16
CA PHE A 65 -5.55 -4.52 -5.81
C PHE A 65 -5.50 -3.94 -4.40
N SER A 66 -6.40 -4.37 -3.50
CA SER A 66 -6.59 -3.77 -2.18
C SER A 66 -5.31 -3.67 -1.34
N ILE A 67 -4.54 -4.75 -1.22
CA ILE A 67 -3.26 -4.75 -0.49
C ILE A 67 -2.24 -3.85 -1.18
N GLN A 68 -2.09 -3.97 -2.50
CA GLN A 68 -1.15 -3.15 -3.28
C GLN A 68 -1.47 -1.65 -3.18
N LEU A 69 -2.76 -1.32 -3.17
CA LEU A 69 -3.27 0.04 -3.03
C LEU A 69 -2.90 0.63 -1.67
N VAL A 70 -3.12 -0.12 -0.59
CA VAL A 70 -2.76 0.30 0.77
C VAL A 70 -1.25 0.44 0.93
N PHE A 71 -0.49 -0.53 0.40
CA PHE A 71 0.96 -0.50 0.40
C PHE A 71 1.51 0.73 -0.34
N LYS A 72 1.02 1.02 -1.56
CA LYS A 72 1.44 2.19 -2.32
C LYS A 72 1.02 3.50 -1.67
N ALA A 73 -0.16 3.55 -1.07
CA ALA A 73 -0.59 4.70 -0.29
C ALA A 73 0.33 4.94 0.91
N TRP A 74 0.75 3.88 1.60
CA TRP A 74 1.71 3.97 2.69
C TRP A 74 3.07 4.52 2.25
N GLU A 75 3.62 3.99 1.15
CA GLU A 75 4.88 4.49 0.58
C GLU A 75 4.79 5.99 0.21
N GLU A 76 3.69 6.40 -0.42
CA GLU A 76 3.44 7.79 -0.80
C GLU A 76 3.35 8.71 0.42
N MET A 77 2.70 8.25 1.49
CA MET A 77 2.61 8.96 2.77
C MET A 77 3.99 9.12 3.42
N LEU A 78 4.81 8.05 3.44
CA LEU A 78 6.17 8.11 3.95
C LEU A 78 7.05 9.07 3.13
N ALA A 79 6.95 9.03 1.80
CA ALA A 79 7.68 9.92 0.91
C ALA A 79 7.30 11.39 1.15
N SER A 80 5.99 11.67 1.22
CA SER A 80 5.45 13.00 1.50
C SER A 80 5.90 13.50 2.87
N TYR A 81 5.82 12.67 3.89
CA TYR A 81 6.24 13.01 5.25
C TYR A 81 7.74 13.33 5.33
N LYS A 82 8.59 12.48 4.74
CA LYS A 82 10.05 12.72 4.69
C LYS A 82 10.39 14.01 3.95
N HIS A 83 9.70 14.28 2.83
CA HIS A 83 9.88 15.52 2.08
C HIS A 83 9.51 16.75 2.94
N GLU A 84 8.35 16.72 3.59
CA GLU A 84 7.88 17.79 4.46
C GLU A 84 8.80 18.00 5.66
N LYS A 85 9.27 16.92 6.30
CA LYS A 85 10.24 16.97 7.41
C LYS A 85 11.56 17.61 6.98
N LYS A 86 12.12 17.18 5.85
CA LYS A 86 13.35 17.77 5.29
C LYS A 86 13.19 19.25 5.00
N LYS A 87 12.07 19.64 4.38
CA LYS A 87 11.78 21.04 4.04
C LYS A 87 11.56 21.90 5.28
N LYS A 88 10.84 21.38 6.28
CA LYS A 88 10.67 22.04 7.58
C LYS A 88 12.02 22.33 8.22
N HIS A 89 12.86 21.32 8.36
CA HIS A 89 14.20 21.46 8.92
C HIS A 89 15.08 22.47 8.17
N GLN A 90 15.05 22.45 6.83
CA GLN A 90 15.79 23.40 6.00
C GLN A 90 15.34 24.84 6.22
N MET A 91 14.02 25.07 6.30
CA MET A 91 13.46 26.40 6.49
C MET A 91 13.75 26.93 7.90
N GLU A 92 13.57 26.10 8.92
CA GLU A 92 13.89 26.44 10.32
C GLU A 92 15.37 26.76 10.51
N SER A 93 16.27 25.99 9.87
CA SER A 93 17.72 26.26 9.87
C SER A 93 18.08 27.59 9.20
N SER A 94 17.22 28.10 8.31
CA SER A 94 17.36 29.43 7.69
C SER A 94 16.65 30.55 8.46
N GLY A 95 16.12 30.26 9.66
CA GLY A 95 15.37 31.20 10.49
C GLY A 95 13.97 31.50 9.99
N ARG A 96 13.40 30.67 9.11
CA ARG A 96 12.06 30.83 8.55
C ARG A 96 11.11 29.80 9.14
N GLU A 97 9.90 30.23 9.49
CA GLU A 97 8.85 29.31 9.89
C GLU A 97 8.31 28.54 8.67
N TYR A 98 8.10 27.24 8.83
CA TYR A 98 7.48 26.39 7.81
C TYR A 98 6.39 25.52 8.41
N ARG A 99 5.21 25.60 7.78
CA ARG A 99 4.07 24.74 8.09
C ARG A 99 3.94 23.65 7.03
N PRO A 100 4.01 22.36 7.40
CA PRO A 100 3.80 21.25 6.47
C PRO A 100 2.45 21.34 5.73
N SER A 101 2.45 21.01 4.44
CA SER A 101 1.25 21.14 3.60
C SER A 101 0.31 19.93 3.69
N ILE A 102 0.84 18.76 4.05
CA ILE A 102 0.04 17.53 4.23
C ILE A 102 -0.68 17.54 5.58
N TRP A 103 -1.99 17.26 5.56
CA TRP A 103 -2.85 17.36 6.75
C TRP A 103 -2.58 16.30 7.82
N TYR A 104 -1.96 15.17 7.44
CA TYR A 104 -1.64 14.07 8.33
C TYR A 104 -0.20 14.11 8.85
N TYR A 105 0.53 15.21 8.63
CA TYR A 105 1.94 15.34 9.01
C TYR A 105 2.18 14.97 10.48
N ASP A 106 1.45 15.60 11.41
CA ASP A 106 1.63 15.39 12.84
C ASP A 106 1.30 13.96 13.29
N LEU A 107 0.36 13.31 12.58
CA LEU A 107 -0.04 11.93 12.84
C LEU A 107 1.04 10.91 12.49
N MET A 108 2.01 11.28 11.63
CA MET A 108 3.12 10.41 11.21
C MET A 108 4.39 10.54 12.06
N SER A 109 4.37 11.39 13.09
CA SER A 109 5.50 11.58 14.02
C SER A 109 6.00 10.29 14.69
N PHE A 110 5.18 9.24 14.76
CA PHE A 110 5.61 7.94 15.30
C PHE A 110 6.69 7.27 14.46
N VAL A 111 6.81 7.58 13.16
CA VAL A 111 7.82 6.95 12.28
C VAL A 111 9.24 7.34 12.71
N ASP A 112 9.39 8.53 13.28
CA ASP A 112 10.66 9.08 13.75
C ASP A 112 11.23 8.29 14.93
N SER A 113 10.40 7.59 15.70
CA SER A 113 10.87 6.82 16.86
C SER A 113 11.71 5.58 16.48
N SER A 114 11.88 5.30 15.18
CA SER A 114 12.81 4.28 14.67
C SER A 114 14.16 4.84 14.21
N GLU A 115 14.28 6.18 14.15
CA GLU A 115 15.48 6.92 13.76
C GLU A 115 16.27 7.35 15.02
N GLU A 116 16.66 6.42 15.90
CA GLU A 116 17.61 6.77 16.98
C GLU A 116 19.00 7.12 16.39
N GLU A 117 19.25 8.43 16.28
CA GLU A 117 20.49 9.25 16.29
C GLU A 117 21.83 8.75 15.66
N PRO A 118 22.67 9.69 15.14
CA PRO A 118 23.77 9.40 14.24
C PRO A 118 25.05 8.98 14.97
N VAL A 119 25.52 7.75 14.74
CA VAL A 119 26.93 7.42 14.94
C VAL A 119 27.74 7.92 13.74
N ALA A 120 28.72 8.77 14.03
CA ALA A 120 29.58 9.40 13.04
C ALA A 120 30.16 8.40 12.02
N SER A 121 30.05 8.78 10.75
CA SER A 121 30.81 8.36 9.57
C SER A 121 31.69 7.11 9.71
N THR A 122 31.24 5.97 9.19
CA THR A 122 32.13 5.10 8.41
C THR A 122 31.35 4.45 7.28
N SER A 123 31.78 4.75 6.07
CA SER A 123 31.27 4.27 4.81
C SER A 123 31.33 2.74 4.74
N ALA A 124 30.18 2.08 4.76
CA ALA A 124 30.02 0.73 4.24
C ALA A 124 28.63 0.64 3.60
N SER A 125 28.59 0.74 2.27
CA SER A 125 27.40 0.48 1.47
C SER A 125 27.04 -1.00 1.57
N GLY A 126 26.34 -1.38 2.64
CA GLY A 126 25.59 -2.62 2.68
C GLY A 126 24.34 -2.43 1.83
N GLN A 127 24.28 -3.09 0.67
CA GLN A 127 23.04 -3.26 -0.07
C GLN A 127 22.04 -4.03 0.81
N CYS A 128 21.28 -3.31 1.63
CA CYS A 128 20.10 -3.85 2.28
C CYS A 128 19.02 -3.94 1.21
N GLY A 129 18.70 -5.16 0.76
CA GLY A 129 17.53 -5.37 -0.10
C GLY A 129 16.29 -4.75 0.56
N ASN A 130 15.57 -3.90 -0.18
CA ASN A 130 14.35 -3.28 0.30
C ASN A 130 13.28 -4.37 0.46
N LEU A 131 12.90 -4.67 1.70
CA LEU A 131 11.90 -5.70 1.96
C LEU A 131 10.51 -5.32 1.43
N GLU A 132 10.25 -4.01 1.40
CA GLU A 132 9.10 -3.38 0.75
C GLU A 132 9.04 -3.73 -0.75
N ASP A 133 10.17 -3.72 -1.46
CA ASP A 133 10.25 -4.14 -2.87
C ASP A 133 9.95 -5.65 -3.04
N SER A 134 10.36 -6.48 -2.07
CA SER A 134 10.09 -7.92 -2.10
C SER A 134 8.61 -8.24 -1.88
N LEU A 135 7.95 -7.59 -0.91
CA LEU A 135 6.51 -7.77 -0.67
C LEU A 135 5.69 -7.29 -1.88
N TYR A 136 6.05 -6.12 -2.44
CA TYR A 136 5.38 -5.57 -3.62
C TYR A 136 5.54 -6.49 -4.85
N THR A 137 6.74 -7.02 -5.09
CA THR A 137 7.01 -7.97 -6.17
C THR A 137 6.16 -9.24 -6.02
N GLN A 138 6.03 -9.76 -4.80
CA GLN A 138 5.20 -10.93 -4.53
C GLN A 138 3.72 -10.64 -4.83
N LEU A 139 3.20 -9.51 -4.35
CA LEU A 139 1.83 -9.08 -4.62
C LEU A 139 1.57 -8.88 -6.11
N GLN A 140 2.53 -8.31 -6.85
CA GLN A 140 2.39 -8.08 -8.28
C GLN A 140 2.29 -9.41 -9.05
N SER A 141 3.14 -10.39 -8.69
CA SER A 141 3.12 -11.72 -9.31
C SER A 141 1.80 -12.49 -9.12
N GLU A 142 1.10 -12.26 -8.01
CA GLU A 142 -0.19 -12.88 -7.71
C GLU A 142 -1.32 -12.29 -8.56
N THR A 143 -1.30 -10.97 -8.78
CA THR A 143 -2.31 -10.31 -9.63
C THR A 143 -2.16 -10.65 -11.11
N GLU A 144 -0.95 -10.96 -11.58
CA GLU A 144 -0.70 -11.42 -12.94
C GLU A 144 -1.22 -12.85 -13.16
N LYS A 145 -1.12 -13.71 -12.14
CA LYS A 145 -1.69 -15.07 -12.17
C LYS A 145 -3.22 -15.10 -12.18
N GLN A 146 -3.88 -14.15 -11.50
CA GLN A 146 -5.36 -14.02 -11.53
C GLN A 146 -5.89 -13.44 -12.86
N SER A 147 -5.10 -12.60 -13.53
CA SER A 147 -5.46 -12.06 -14.85
C SER A 147 -5.33 -13.11 -15.96
N SER A 148 -4.42 -14.08 -15.83
CA SER A 148 -4.24 -15.16 -16.82
C SER A 148 -5.23 -16.32 -16.63
N SER A 149 -5.71 -16.58 -15.40
CA SER A 149 -6.77 -17.58 -15.15
C SER A 149 -8.17 -17.14 -15.61
N SER A 150 -8.40 -15.84 -15.79
CA SER A 150 -9.70 -15.27 -16.17
C SER A 150 -10.03 -15.33 -17.67
N ILE A 151 -9.08 -15.75 -18.52
CA ILE A 151 -9.31 -15.89 -19.98
C ILE A 151 -9.82 -17.30 -20.36
N SER A 152 -9.81 -18.29 -19.46
CA SER A 152 -10.16 -19.68 -19.80
C SER A 152 -11.59 -20.14 -19.48
N SER A 153 -12.49 -19.30 -18.94
CA SER A 153 -13.87 -19.71 -18.59
C SER A 153 -14.95 -18.88 -19.29
N LYS A 154 -14.90 -18.80 -20.62
CA LYS A 154 -16.07 -18.48 -21.47
C LYS A 154 -16.08 -19.38 -22.70
N LYS A 155 -16.48 -20.65 -22.53
CA LYS A 155 -16.92 -21.50 -23.64
C LYS A 155 -18.21 -22.23 -23.26
N ASN A 156 -19.26 -21.86 -24.00
CA ASN A 156 -20.44 -22.64 -24.38
C ASN A 156 -21.58 -22.87 -23.37
N LYS A 157 -22.63 -22.07 -23.54
CA LYS A 157 -24.00 -22.60 -23.64
C LYS A 157 -24.87 -21.70 -24.54
N VAL A 158 -24.75 -21.90 -25.86
CA VAL A 158 -25.85 -21.59 -26.78
C VAL A 158 -26.60 -22.90 -26.94
N ALA A 159 -27.76 -23.02 -26.31
CA ALA A 159 -28.69 -24.10 -26.54
C ALA A 159 -29.97 -23.50 -27.15
N THR A 160 -30.08 -23.75 -28.45
CA THR A 160 -31.15 -23.43 -29.38
C THR A 160 -32.53 -23.81 -28.83
N LYS A 161 -33.48 -22.86 -28.89
CA LYS A 161 -34.93 -23.14 -28.79
C LYS A 161 -35.33 -24.08 -29.91
N ILE A 162 -35.78 -25.29 -29.58
CA ILE A 162 -36.58 -26.11 -30.48
C ILE A 162 -38.01 -26.07 -29.93
N VAL A 163 -38.87 -25.32 -30.62
CA VAL A 163 -40.32 -25.35 -30.43
C VAL A 163 -40.82 -26.50 -31.29
N ILE A 164 -41.34 -27.56 -30.67
CA ILE A 164 -42.08 -28.60 -31.37
C ILE A 164 -43.55 -28.37 -31.06
N TYR A 165 -44.25 -27.82 -32.04
CA TYR A 165 -45.71 -27.86 -32.12
C TYR A 165 -46.11 -29.31 -32.42
N VAL A 166 -46.95 -29.91 -31.59
CA VAL A 166 -47.69 -31.11 -31.97
C VAL A 166 -49.14 -30.85 -31.60
N ASP A 167 -49.89 -30.37 -32.58
CA ASP A 167 -51.33 -30.59 -32.67
C ASP A 167 -51.57 -32.10 -32.78
N PHE A 168 -52.55 -32.66 -32.06
CA PHE A 168 -53.50 -33.65 -32.59
C PHE A 168 -54.60 -33.99 -31.58
N VAL A 169 -55.84 -33.64 -32.00
CA VAL A 169 -57.16 -34.28 -31.82
C VAL A 169 -57.82 -34.29 -30.45
#